data_AF-A0A3M1NJZ5-F1
#
_entry.id   AF-A0A3M1NJZ5-F1
#
_cell.length_a   1.000
_cell.length_b   1.000
_cell.length_c   1.000
_cell.angle_alpha   90.00
_cell.angle_beta   90.00
_cell.angle_gamma   90.00
#
_symmetry.space_group_name_H-M   'P 1'
#
loop_
_entity.id
_entity.type
_entity.pdbx_description
1 polymer ?
#
loop_
_entity_poly.entity_id
_entity_poly.type
_entity_poly.pdbx_seq_one_letter_code
_entity_poly.pdbx_strand_id
1 'polypeptide(L)'
;MIDFKVADLHVLGEAVVQPEKAQDNEQERGDPGHGGNDVWQASGTNLIINERRDSFPEPWSRYWMLKNFLLLFLLAGYAAAQPLEVTRVIDGDTFELSDGRTVRLIGIDTPETYVTGKLFADVSRRGSSVEVQRALGYRATDHARHLVERKAIGLSFDPANVATGHRDRYGRILAYVWVLDADGRPSFMVNERMLTDGYAYAYLRYPYGEMDRFAALYREARSQGRGLWEDTSQGEATPTGDTLADEDGTMVYVTRTGHRYHRATCRFLRTSRQPLPLSEAEKKYTPCRVCHPPVTAR
;
A
#
# COMPACT_ATOMS: atom_id res chain seq x y z
N MET A 1 11.85 4.68 -30.00
CA MET A 1 11.19 3.44 -29.54
C MET A 1 12.19 2.69 -28.68
N ILE A 2 12.05 2.79 -27.37
CA ILE A 2 12.88 2.07 -26.40
C ILE A 2 11.95 1.06 -25.74
N ASP A 3 12.28 -0.20 -25.92
CA ASP A 3 11.53 -1.37 -25.47
C ASP A 3 11.87 -1.62 -24.00
N PHE A 4 10.92 -1.38 -23.09
CA PHE A 4 11.09 -1.67 -21.66
C PHE A 4 10.44 -3.02 -21.35
N LYS A 5 11.27 -4.04 -21.18
CA LYS A 5 10.88 -5.31 -20.55
C LYS A 5 10.45 -5.04 -19.10
N VAL A 6 9.17 -5.20 -18.83
CA VAL A 6 8.65 -5.39 -17.46
C VAL A 6 9.24 -6.71 -16.95
N ALA A 7 10.04 -6.65 -15.89
CA ALA A 7 10.63 -7.84 -15.29
C ALA A 7 9.54 -8.63 -14.54
N ASP A 8 9.44 -9.92 -14.87
CA ASP A 8 8.55 -10.89 -14.23
C ASP A 8 8.78 -10.93 -12.71
N LEU A 9 7.67 -10.82 -11.99
CA LEU A 9 7.56 -10.89 -10.54
C LEU A 9 7.83 -12.35 -10.09
N HIS A 10 9.06 -12.69 -9.73
CA HIS A 10 9.36 -13.98 -9.08
C HIS A 10 9.12 -13.89 -7.58
N VAL A 11 8.21 -14.75 -7.12
CA VAL A 11 7.91 -15.09 -5.72
C VAL A 11 9.17 -15.63 -5.05
N LEU A 12 9.59 -15.02 -3.94
CA LEU A 12 10.66 -15.55 -3.11
C LEU A 12 10.18 -16.82 -2.40
N GLY A 13 10.68 -17.96 -2.86
CA GLY A 13 10.46 -19.27 -2.28
C GLY A 13 11.15 -19.43 -0.92
N GLU A 14 10.47 -20.20 -0.08
CA GLU A 14 10.78 -20.51 1.31
C GLU A 14 12.14 -21.18 1.49
N ALA A 15 12.79 -20.87 2.61
CA ALA A 15 14.05 -21.47 3.02
C ALA A 15 13.87 -22.97 3.33
N VAL A 16 14.48 -23.82 2.52
CA VAL A 16 14.62 -25.26 2.77
C VAL A 16 15.75 -25.48 3.77
N VAL A 17 15.41 -25.84 5.00
CA VAL A 17 16.32 -26.41 6.01
C VAL A 17 16.58 -27.87 5.63
N GLN A 18 17.84 -28.23 5.36
CA GLN A 18 18.25 -29.62 5.18
C GLN A 18 18.37 -30.33 6.53
N PRO A 19 17.96 -31.60 6.67
CA PRO A 19 18.28 -32.39 7.87
C PRO A 19 19.69 -32.98 7.79
N GLU A 20 20.41 -32.88 8.92
CA GLU A 20 21.69 -33.54 9.17
C GLU A 20 21.60 -35.05 9.02
N LYS A 21 22.65 -35.65 8.45
CA LYS A 21 22.87 -37.09 8.40
C LYS A 21 23.36 -37.58 9.77
N ALA A 22 22.56 -38.40 10.43
CA ALA A 22 23.02 -39.23 11.55
C ALA A 22 23.88 -40.39 11.02
N GLN A 23 25.06 -40.55 11.59
CA GLN A 23 25.96 -41.69 11.43
C GLN A 23 25.56 -42.74 12.47
N ASP A 24 25.22 -43.96 12.02
CA ASP A 24 25.14 -45.13 12.89
C ASP A 24 26.34 -46.04 12.62
N ASN A 25 27.06 -46.38 13.69
CA ASN A 25 28.19 -47.29 13.71
C ASN A 25 27.87 -48.47 14.65
N GLU A 26 28.31 -49.67 14.24
CA GLU A 26 28.62 -50.84 15.09
C GLU A 26 27.44 -51.54 15.84
N GLN A 27 27.40 -52.86 16.10
CA GLN A 27 28.18 -54.04 15.76
C GLN A 27 27.43 -55.28 16.33
N GLU A 28 27.48 -56.39 15.59
CA GLU A 28 27.41 -57.82 15.98
C GLU A 28 26.55 -58.32 17.16
N ARG A 29 25.75 -59.39 16.90
CA ARG A 29 25.98 -60.78 17.41
C ARG A 29 24.81 -61.72 17.10
N GLY A 30 25.14 -62.96 16.70
CA GLY A 30 24.47 -64.17 17.20
C GLY A 30 23.55 -64.95 16.25
N ASP A 31 24.14 -65.94 15.56
CA ASP A 31 23.51 -67.18 15.04
C ASP A 31 23.71 -68.32 16.10
N PRO A 32 23.27 -69.59 15.98
CA PRO A 32 22.28 -70.24 15.08
C PRO A 32 21.26 -71.15 15.81
N GLY A 33 20.30 -71.69 15.05
CA GLY A 33 19.74 -73.00 15.40
C GLY A 33 18.57 -73.54 14.58
N HIS A 34 18.87 -74.58 13.78
CA HIS A 34 18.05 -75.79 13.46
C HIS A 34 16.68 -75.56 12.77
N GLY A 35 16.27 -76.26 11.71
CA GLY A 35 16.70 -77.49 11.07
C GLY A 35 15.48 -78.08 10.34
N GLY A 36 15.67 -78.99 9.38
CA GLY A 36 14.64 -79.92 8.91
C GLY A 36 14.11 -79.69 7.49
N ASN A 37 14.56 -80.57 6.60
CA ASN A 37 13.97 -80.87 5.30
C ASN A 37 12.53 -81.39 5.45
N ASP A 38 11.69 -81.27 4.42
CA ASP A 38 11.15 -82.45 3.75
C ASP A 38 10.31 -82.13 2.51
N VAL A 39 10.57 -82.98 1.51
CA VAL A 39 9.92 -83.09 0.21
C VAL A 39 8.68 -83.97 0.36
N TRP A 40 7.55 -83.58 -0.23
CA TRP A 40 6.50 -84.51 -0.67
C TRP A 40 5.94 -84.10 -2.03
N GLN A 41 6.28 -84.90 -3.05
CA GLN A 41 5.48 -85.06 -4.26
C GLN A 41 4.32 -86.02 -3.96
N ALA A 42 3.11 -85.69 -4.42
CA ALA A 42 2.04 -86.58 -4.86
C ALA A 42 0.84 -85.69 -5.24
N SER A 43 0.51 -85.49 -6.52
CA SER A 43 -0.21 -86.40 -7.43
C SER A 43 -1.66 -85.97 -7.63
N GLY A 44 -2.02 -85.72 -8.88
CA GLY A 44 -3.36 -85.94 -9.42
C GLY A 44 -4.42 -84.88 -9.13
N THR A 45 -4.78 -84.09 -10.14
CA THR A 45 -5.91 -84.44 -11.01
C THR A 45 -6.06 -83.38 -12.09
N ASN A 46 -6.14 -83.86 -13.34
CA ASN A 46 -6.51 -83.08 -14.51
C ASN A 46 -7.95 -82.60 -14.35
N LEU A 47 -8.14 -81.29 -14.28
CA LEU A 47 -9.40 -80.66 -14.62
C LEU A 47 -9.18 -79.83 -15.89
N ILE A 48 -9.55 -80.44 -17.01
CA ILE A 48 -9.75 -79.77 -18.29
C ILE A 48 -10.89 -78.78 -18.07
N ILE A 49 -10.55 -77.52 -17.79
CA ILE A 49 -11.51 -76.42 -17.85
C ILE A 49 -11.64 -76.02 -19.31
N ASN A 50 -12.83 -76.30 -19.82
CA ASN A 50 -13.33 -76.03 -21.14
C ASN A 50 -13.09 -74.54 -21.52
N GLU A 51 -12.35 -74.32 -22.60
CA GLU A 51 -12.20 -73.02 -23.25
C GLU A 51 -13.58 -72.53 -23.71
N ARG A 52 -14.21 -71.68 -22.90
CA ARG A 52 -15.22 -70.76 -23.39
C ARG A 52 -14.55 -69.41 -23.55
N ARG A 53 -14.15 -69.11 -24.79
CA ARG A 53 -13.79 -67.76 -25.24
C ARG A 53 -15.03 -66.88 -25.12
N ASP A 54 -15.26 -66.36 -23.93
CA ASP A 54 -16.09 -65.18 -23.78
C ASP A 54 -15.21 -64.01 -24.18
N SER A 55 -15.48 -63.49 -25.38
CA SER A 55 -14.88 -62.29 -25.94
C SER A 55 -15.04 -61.12 -24.97
N PHE A 56 -13.96 -60.77 -24.28
CA PHE A 56 -13.85 -59.52 -23.53
C PHE A 56 -13.93 -58.34 -24.50
N PRO A 57 -14.81 -57.34 -24.29
CA PRO A 57 -14.73 -56.10 -25.05
C PRO A 57 -13.50 -55.29 -24.60
N GLU A 58 -12.62 -55.02 -25.56
CA GLU A 58 -11.44 -54.12 -25.53
C GLU A 58 -11.76 -52.69 -24.98
N PRO A 59 -10.76 -51.87 -24.58
CA PRO A 59 -10.72 -51.18 -23.30
C PRO A 59 -11.21 -49.74 -23.41
N TRP A 60 -12.30 -49.41 -22.72
CA TRP A 60 -12.83 -48.04 -22.62
C TRP A 60 -12.22 -47.24 -21.45
N SER A 61 -11.07 -47.61 -20.89
CA SER A 61 -10.63 -47.07 -19.59
C SER A 61 -9.47 -46.07 -19.61
N ARG A 62 -8.75 -45.87 -20.72
CA ARG A 62 -7.58 -44.95 -20.73
C ARG A 62 -7.89 -43.57 -21.31
N TYR A 63 -8.70 -43.52 -22.37
CA TYR A 63 -9.05 -42.26 -23.05
C TYR A 63 -10.05 -41.39 -22.26
N TRP A 64 -10.95 -42.01 -21.50
CA TRP A 64 -11.92 -41.32 -20.66
C TRP A 64 -11.26 -40.72 -19.40
N MET A 65 -10.28 -41.42 -18.80
CA MET A 65 -9.53 -40.89 -17.65
C MET A 65 -8.59 -39.74 -18.05
N LEU A 66 -7.90 -39.82 -19.19
CA LEU A 66 -7.02 -38.73 -19.69
C LEU A 66 -7.79 -37.48 -20.15
N LYS A 67 -8.97 -37.63 -20.78
CA LYS A 67 -9.82 -36.47 -21.14
C LYS A 67 -10.38 -35.74 -19.91
N ASN A 68 -10.75 -36.47 -18.86
CA ASN A 68 -11.25 -35.85 -17.62
C ASN A 68 -10.11 -35.26 -16.76
N PHE A 69 -8.91 -35.84 -16.78
CA PHE A 69 -7.73 -35.25 -16.12
C PHE A 69 -7.25 -33.97 -16.80
N LEU A 70 -7.30 -33.90 -18.14
CA LEU A 70 -6.98 -32.69 -18.91
C LEU A 70 -8.03 -31.58 -18.70
N LEU A 71 -9.31 -31.95 -18.51
CA LEU A 71 -10.40 -31.02 -18.21
C LEU A 71 -10.32 -30.47 -16.77
N LEU A 72 -9.86 -31.28 -15.79
CA LEU A 72 -9.56 -30.82 -14.43
C LEU A 72 -8.28 -29.97 -14.35
N PHE A 73 -7.27 -30.23 -15.18
CA PHE A 73 -6.06 -29.39 -15.26
C PHE A 73 -6.31 -28.04 -15.94
N LEU A 74 -7.26 -27.96 -16.88
CA LEU A 74 -7.66 -26.71 -17.54
C LEU A 74 -8.51 -25.79 -16.63
N LEU A 75 -9.21 -26.34 -15.63
CA LEU A 75 -10.00 -25.57 -14.66
C LEU A 75 -9.21 -25.12 -13.42
N ALA A 76 -8.08 -25.75 -13.12
CA ALA A 76 -7.28 -25.47 -11.92
C ALA A 76 -6.31 -24.27 -12.05
N GLY A 77 -6.16 -23.69 -13.25
CA GLY A 77 -5.03 -22.80 -13.55
C GLY A 77 -5.30 -21.30 -13.63
N TYR A 78 -6.51 -20.81 -13.36
CA TYR A 78 -6.84 -19.38 -13.52
C TYR A 78 -7.38 -18.78 -12.21
N ALA A 79 -6.59 -18.84 -11.14
CA ALA A 79 -6.74 -17.82 -10.10
C ALA A 79 -6.12 -16.52 -10.64
N ALA A 80 -6.89 -15.74 -11.39
CA ALA A 80 -6.48 -14.40 -11.76
C ALA A 80 -6.22 -13.62 -10.45
N ALA A 81 -4.97 -13.22 -10.24
CA ALA A 81 -4.63 -12.37 -9.11
C ALA A 81 -5.53 -11.14 -9.16
N GLN A 82 -6.22 -10.84 -8.06
CA GLN A 82 -7.07 -9.67 -7.99
C GLN A 82 -6.22 -8.43 -8.30
N PRO A 83 -6.71 -7.48 -9.13
CA PRO A 83 -5.97 -6.27 -9.41
C PRO A 83 -5.67 -5.53 -8.10
N LEU A 84 -4.46 -4.99 -8.01
CA LEU A 84 -4.09 -4.13 -6.90
C LEU A 84 -4.83 -2.79 -7.05
N GLU A 85 -5.44 -2.30 -5.99
CA GLU A 85 -6.24 -1.08 -6.00
C GLU A 85 -5.88 -0.19 -4.81
N VAL A 86 -6.22 1.10 -4.91
CA VAL A 86 -6.16 2.02 -3.78
C VAL A 86 -7.47 1.95 -3.01
N THR A 87 -7.43 1.48 -1.76
CA THR A 87 -8.60 1.41 -0.88
C THR A 87 -8.84 2.73 -0.16
N ARG A 88 -7.78 3.49 0.12
CA ARG A 88 -7.86 4.78 0.78
C ARG A 88 -6.72 5.71 0.38
N VAL A 89 -7.05 6.95 0.08
CA VAL A 89 -6.09 8.05 -0.03
C VAL A 89 -5.96 8.70 1.35
N ILE A 90 -4.80 8.55 2.00
CA ILE A 90 -4.54 9.08 3.35
C ILE A 90 -4.26 10.59 3.27
N ASP A 91 -3.38 10.96 2.35
CA ASP A 91 -3.08 12.32 1.90
C ASP A 91 -2.69 12.27 0.40
N GLY A 92 -2.32 13.40 -0.18
CA GLY A 92 -2.03 13.48 -1.62
C GLY A 92 -0.78 12.72 -2.09
N ASP A 93 0.03 12.16 -1.19
CA ASP A 93 1.22 11.37 -1.54
C ASP A 93 1.28 9.98 -0.87
N THR A 94 0.28 9.60 -0.07
CA THR A 94 0.26 8.34 0.68
C THR A 94 -1.08 7.61 0.52
N PHE A 95 -1.03 6.35 0.06
CA PHE A 95 -2.20 5.51 -0.20
C PHE A 95 -2.17 4.21 0.61
N GLU A 96 -3.34 3.72 0.99
CA GLU A 96 -3.59 2.36 1.46
C GLU A 96 -4.06 1.50 0.29
N LEU A 97 -3.55 0.27 0.21
CA LEU A 97 -3.76 -0.65 -0.90
C LEU A 97 -4.72 -1.79 -0.53
N SER A 98 -5.28 -2.46 -1.54
CA SER A 98 -6.21 -3.58 -1.35
C SER A 98 -5.63 -4.80 -0.63
N ASP A 99 -4.29 -4.91 -0.57
CA ASP A 99 -3.59 -5.95 0.19
C ASP A 99 -3.12 -5.50 1.59
N GLY A 100 -3.62 -4.35 2.06
CA GLY A 100 -3.33 -3.80 3.39
C GLY A 100 -1.98 -3.09 3.51
N ARG A 101 -1.18 -3.03 2.45
CA ARG A 101 0.08 -2.28 2.45
C ARG A 101 -0.19 -0.79 2.29
N THR A 102 0.71 0.05 2.81
CA THR A 102 0.70 1.51 2.57
C THR A 102 1.84 1.87 1.64
N VAL A 103 1.56 2.67 0.62
CA VAL A 103 2.55 3.21 -0.32
C VAL A 103 2.67 4.73 -0.18
N ARG A 104 3.89 5.24 -0.16
CA ARG A 104 4.22 6.66 -0.33
C ARG A 104 4.85 6.86 -1.69
N LEU A 105 4.33 7.85 -2.41
CA LEU A 105 4.76 8.18 -3.75
C LEU A 105 6.16 8.78 -3.72
N ILE A 106 7.10 8.13 -4.42
CA ILE A 106 8.47 8.62 -4.59
C ILE A 106 8.46 10.00 -5.25
N GLY A 107 9.35 10.88 -4.79
CA GLY A 107 9.68 12.13 -5.47
C GLY A 107 8.67 13.26 -5.32
N ILE A 108 7.56 13.04 -4.61
CA ILE A 108 6.56 14.08 -4.35
C ILE A 108 6.30 14.28 -2.85
N ASP A 109 5.85 15.48 -2.47
CA ASP A 109 5.33 15.80 -1.14
C ASP A 109 4.09 16.67 -1.30
N THR A 110 3.07 16.43 -0.48
CA THR A 110 1.84 17.23 -0.48
C THR A 110 1.65 18.01 0.83
N PRO A 111 0.90 19.12 0.84
CA PRO A 111 0.55 19.79 2.09
C PRO A 111 -0.22 18.85 3.03
N GLU A 112 0.10 18.89 4.32
CA GLU A 112 -0.54 18.05 5.33
C GLU A 112 -2.02 18.43 5.55
N THR A 113 -2.90 17.43 5.62
CA THR A 113 -4.31 17.62 5.99
C THR A 113 -4.52 17.66 7.51
N TYR A 114 -3.65 17.00 8.27
CA TYR A 114 -3.70 16.91 9.73
C TYR A 114 -2.77 17.92 10.41
N VAL A 115 -3.15 18.34 11.62
CA VAL A 115 -2.33 19.26 12.44
C VAL A 115 -1.13 18.50 13.02
N THR A 116 -0.01 18.58 12.31
CA THR A 116 1.26 17.94 12.68
C THR A 116 2.39 18.95 12.84
N GLY A 117 3.52 18.53 13.41
CA GLY A 117 4.73 19.36 13.44
C GLY A 117 5.22 19.76 12.03
N LYS A 118 5.02 18.91 11.03
CA LYS A 118 5.33 19.21 9.62
C LYS A 118 4.45 20.33 9.09
N LEU A 119 3.14 20.32 9.38
CA LEU A 119 2.24 21.40 8.99
C LEU A 119 2.73 22.77 9.48
N PHE A 120 3.13 22.89 10.74
CA PHE A 120 3.64 24.17 11.27
C PHE A 120 4.97 24.60 10.65
N ALA A 121 5.86 23.64 10.36
CA ALA A 121 7.09 23.92 9.64
C ALA A 121 6.79 24.39 8.20
N ASP A 122 5.77 23.81 7.57
CA ASP A 122 5.33 24.13 6.22
C ASP A 122 4.68 25.53 6.13
N VAL A 123 3.82 25.87 7.08
CA VAL A 123 3.24 27.21 7.31
C VAL A 123 4.36 28.25 7.43
N SER A 124 5.33 27.98 8.32
CA SER A 124 6.44 28.90 8.58
C SER A 124 7.35 29.08 7.36
N ARG A 125 7.65 28.00 6.63
CA ARG A 125 8.50 28.04 5.43
C ARG A 125 7.82 28.76 4.25
N ARG A 126 6.51 28.62 4.11
CA ARG A 126 5.74 29.13 2.97
C ARG A 126 5.10 30.48 3.23
N GLY A 127 5.09 30.96 4.47
CA GLY A 127 4.45 32.23 4.83
C GLY A 127 2.93 32.19 4.68
N SER A 128 2.32 31.01 4.81
CA SER A 128 0.86 30.79 4.71
C SER A 128 0.27 30.47 6.08
N SER A 129 -1.07 30.47 6.21
CA SER A 129 -1.73 30.07 7.45
C SER A 129 -1.94 28.56 7.53
N VAL A 130 -2.26 28.05 8.73
CA VAL A 130 -2.62 26.65 8.95
C VAL A 130 -3.82 26.25 8.09
N GLU A 131 -4.81 27.15 8.01
CA GLU A 131 -6.05 26.96 7.26
C GLU A 131 -5.76 26.87 5.76
N VAL A 132 -4.94 27.77 5.22
CA VAL A 132 -4.50 27.74 3.82
C VAL A 132 -3.78 26.44 3.50
N GLN A 133 -2.79 26.05 4.33
CA GLN A 133 -2.03 24.81 4.08
C GLN A 133 -2.90 23.57 4.14
N ARG A 134 -3.85 23.50 5.08
CA ARG A 134 -4.78 22.37 5.16
C ARG A 134 -5.74 22.33 3.99
N ALA A 135 -6.28 23.48 3.56
CA ALA A 135 -7.12 23.57 2.38
C ALA A 135 -6.39 23.07 1.13
N LEU A 136 -5.13 23.48 0.95
CA LEU A 136 -4.26 22.97 -0.12
C LEU A 136 -4.02 21.46 0.01
N GLY A 137 -3.85 20.94 1.23
CA GLY A 137 -3.72 19.51 1.48
C GLY A 137 -4.97 18.71 1.10
N TYR A 138 -6.15 19.21 1.42
CA TYR A 138 -7.41 18.59 1.00
C TYR A 138 -7.58 18.61 -0.52
N ARG A 139 -7.24 19.72 -1.19
CA ARG A 139 -7.22 19.81 -2.66
C ARG A 139 -6.30 18.76 -3.29
N ALA A 140 -5.09 18.60 -2.76
CA ALA A 140 -4.14 17.57 -3.23
C ALA A 140 -4.65 16.15 -3.00
N THR A 141 -5.21 15.88 -1.81
CA THR A 141 -5.78 14.58 -1.44
C THR A 141 -6.94 14.21 -2.35
N ASP A 142 -7.83 15.16 -2.65
CA ASP A 142 -8.99 14.95 -3.51
C ASP A 142 -8.59 14.74 -4.97
N HIS A 143 -7.63 15.50 -5.48
CA HIS A 143 -7.08 15.27 -6.81
C HIS A 143 -6.44 13.89 -6.93
N ALA A 144 -5.61 13.49 -5.95
CA ALA A 144 -5.02 12.15 -5.92
C ALA A 144 -6.09 11.05 -5.93
N ARG A 145 -7.18 11.23 -5.17
CA ARG A 145 -8.35 10.31 -5.18
C ARG A 145 -8.95 10.19 -6.57
N HIS A 146 -9.23 11.29 -7.26
CA HIS A 146 -9.77 11.26 -8.63
C HIS A 146 -8.85 10.55 -9.63
N LEU A 147 -7.53 10.61 -9.42
CA LEU A 147 -6.59 9.90 -10.29
C LEU A 147 -6.67 8.38 -10.13
N VAL A 148 -6.97 7.86 -8.93
CA VAL A 148 -6.83 6.43 -8.62
C VAL A 148 -8.13 5.70 -8.29
N GLU A 149 -9.22 6.41 -8.01
CA GLU A 149 -10.49 5.79 -7.59
C GLU A 149 -11.02 4.82 -8.67
N ARG A 150 -11.40 3.61 -8.23
CA ARG A 150 -11.96 2.53 -9.08
C ARG A 150 -11.06 2.12 -10.25
N LYS A 151 -9.74 2.22 -10.08
CA LYS A 151 -8.75 1.84 -11.09
C LYS A 151 -7.77 0.82 -10.52
N ALA A 152 -7.40 -0.15 -11.36
CA ALA A 152 -6.28 -1.03 -11.10
C ALA A 152 -4.97 -0.24 -11.15
N ILE A 153 -4.05 -0.56 -10.26
CA ILE A 153 -2.74 0.06 -10.17
C ILE A 153 -1.60 -0.95 -10.26
N GLY A 154 -0.44 -0.48 -10.72
CA GLY A 154 0.85 -1.16 -10.65
C GLY A 154 1.84 -0.35 -9.83
N LEU A 155 2.81 -1.01 -9.22
CA LEU A 155 3.91 -0.38 -8.50
C LEU A 155 5.22 -0.64 -9.25
N SER A 156 6.02 0.39 -9.46
CA SER A 156 7.44 0.24 -9.84
C SER A 156 8.36 0.87 -8.80
N PHE A 157 9.49 0.22 -8.57
CA PHE A 157 10.46 0.63 -7.55
C PHE A 157 11.65 1.35 -8.16
N ASP A 158 12.27 2.21 -7.36
CA ASP A 158 13.46 2.93 -7.76
C ASP A 158 14.73 2.19 -7.27
N PRO A 159 15.75 1.98 -8.11
CA PRO A 159 17.01 1.36 -7.68
C PRO A 159 17.67 2.07 -6.49
N ALA A 160 17.47 3.38 -6.34
CA ALA A 160 18.06 4.18 -5.27
C ALA A 160 17.55 3.79 -3.86
N ASN A 161 16.41 3.10 -3.75
CA ASN A 161 15.85 2.68 -2.46
C ASN A 161 15.88 1.15 -2.22
N VAL A 162 16.63 0.40 -3.04
CA VAL A 162 16.87 -1.04 -2.83
C VAL A 162 17.51 -1.31 -1.47
N ALA A 163 18.45 -0.48 -1.04
CA ALA A 163 19.17 -0.64 0.23
C ALA A 163 18.26 -0.59 1.46
N THR A 164 17.08 0.03 1.37
CA THR A 164 16.08 0.07 2.45
C THR A 164 14.95 -0.93 2.26
N GLY A 165 15.09 -1.87 1.31
CA GLY A 165 14.03 -2.80 0.93
C GLY A 165 12.81 -2.08 0.35
N HIS A 166 13.03 -0.96 -0.34
CA HIS A 166 11.98 -0.10 -0.90
C HIS A 166 11.00 0.45 0.14
N ARG A 167 11.46 0.69 1.37
CA ARG A 167 10.64 1.21 2.46
C ARG A 167 11.25 2.45 3.11
N ASP A 168 10.38 3.28 3.67
CA ASP A 168 10.80 4.36 4.55
C ASP A 168 10.88 3.92 6.02
N ARG A 169 11.33 4.84 6.90
CA ARG A 169 11.44 4.60 8.35
C ARG A 169 10.12 4.30 9.07
N TYR A 170 8.98 4.51 8.42
CA TYR A 170 7.64 4.23 8.96
C TYR A 170 7.08 2.92 8.41
N GLY A 171 7.84 2.19 7.58
CA GLY A 171 7.45 0.93 6.98
C GLY A 171 6.60 1.05 5.72
N ARG A 172 6.33 2.29 5.24
CA ARG A 172 5.58 2.52 3.99
C ARG A 172 6.45 2.10 2.81
N ILE A 173 5.82 1.49 1.82
CA ILE A 173 6.45 1.17 0.54
C ILE A 173 6.74 2.48 -0.19
N LEU A 174 7.92 2.60 -0.78
CA LEU A 174 8.30 3.71 -1.65
C LEU A 174 8.18 3.25 -3.10
N ALA A 175 7.23 3.78 -3.86
CA ALA A 175 7.04 3.40 -5.25
C ALA A 175 6.62 4.57 -6.16
N TYR A 176 6.80 4.36 -7.45
CA TYR A 176 6.04 5.01 -8.50
C TYR A 176 4.74 4.22 -8.70
N VAL A 177 3.61 4.92 -8.63
CA VAL A 177 2.28 4.30 -8.78
C VAL A 177 1.78 4.55 -10.20
N TRP A 178 1.39 3.48 -10.88
CA TRP A 178 0.85 3.51 -12.25
C TRP A 178 -0.61 3.13 -12.23
N VAL A 179 -1.45 3.90 -12.91
CA VAL A 179 -2.80 3.45 -13.28
C VAL A 179 -2.67 2.53 -14.48
N LEU A 180 -3.36 1.39 -14.44
CA LEU A 180 -3.34 0.38 -15.51
C LEU A 180 -4.59 0.51 -16.40
N ASP A 181 -4.45 0.18 -17.68
CA ASP A 181 -5.58 0.01 -18.60
C ASP A 181 -6.27 -1.36 -18.42
N ALA A 182 -7.31 -1.62 -19.21
CA ALA A 182 -8.09 -2.86 -19.14
C ALA A 182 -7.28 -4.13 -19.47
N ASP A 183 -6.15 -3.98 -20.19
CA ASP A 183 -5.24 -5.07 -20.53
C ASP A 183 -4.11 -5.21 -19.50
N GLY A 184 -4.14 -4.43 -18.42
CA GLY A 184 -3.12 -4.42 -17.37
C GLY A 184 -1.85 -3.65 -17.74
N ARG A 185 -1.85 -2.87 -18.82
CA ARG A 185 -0.68 -2.08 -19.25
C ARG A 185 -0.65 -0.72 -18.55
N PRO A 186 0.55 -0.17 -18.25
CA PRO A 186 0.64 1.16 -17.66
C PRO A 186 0.00 2.24 -18.57
N SER A 187 -0.99 2.95 -18.04
CA SER A 187 -1.64 4.08 -18.72
C SER A 187 -0.94 5.39 -18.37
N PHE A 188 -0.87 5.74 -17.09
CA PHE A 188 -0.13 6.92 -16.62
C PHE A 188 0.40 6.75 -15.20
N MET A 189 1.44 7.51 -14.88
CA MET A 189 2.06 7.51 -13.55
C MET A 189 1.45 8.60 -12.66
N VAL A 190 0.94 8.21 -11.51
CA VAL A 190 0.27 9.11 -10.56
C VAL A 190 1.23 10.17 -10.02
N ASN A 191 2.48 9.81 -9.68
CA ASN A 191 3.44 10.76 -9.13
C ASN A 191 3.73 11.92 -10.10
N GLU A 192 3.96 11.61 -11.38
CA GLU A 192 4.15 12.63 -12.42
C GLU A 192 2.89 13.45 -12.65
N ARG A 193 1.73 12.80 -12.62
CA ARG A 193 0.45 13.47 -12.84
C ARG A 193 0.15 14.49 -11.74
N MET A 194 0.42 14.15 -10.48
CA MET A 194 0.31 15.07 -9.35
C MET A 194 1.19 16.33 -9.53
N LEU A 195 2.42 16.17 -10.05
CA LEU A 195 3.30 17.32 -10.34
C LEU A 195 2.83 18.12 -11.55
N THR A 196 2.44 17.42 -12.61
CA THR A 196 1.97 18.04 -13.87
C THR A 196 0.75 18.90 -13.59
N ASP A 197 -0.24 18.35 -12.88
CA ASP A 197 -1.50 19.04 -12.58
C ASP A 197 -1.33 20.08 -11.45
N GLY A 198 -0.14 20.18 -10.84
CA GLY A 198 0.19 21.20 -9.84
C GLY A 198 -0.31 20.89 -8.43
N TYR A 199 -0.61 19.64 -8.11
CA TYR A 199 -1.14 19.18 -6.82
C TYR A 199 -0.08 18.61 -5.86
N ALA A 200 1.20 18.66 -6.21
CA ALA A 200 2.30 18.26 -5.34
C ALA A 200 3.55 19.14 -5.51
N TYR A 201 4.41 19.11 -4.49
CA TYR A 201 5.77 19.66 -4.55
C TYR A 201 6.75 18.58 -4.99
N ALA A 202 7.76 18.93 -5.81
CA ALA A 202 8.88 18.03 -6.06
C ALA A 202 9.71 17.84 -4.77
N TYR A 203 9.82 16.60 -4.32
CA TYR A 203 10.54 16.25 -3.10
C TYR A 203 11.99 15.87 -3.40
N LEU A 204 12.86 16.89 -3.50
CA LEU A 204 14.24 16.74 -3.96
C LEU A 204 15.26 16.40 -2.85
N ARG A 205 14.77 16.02 -1.65
CA ARG A 205 15.65 15.79 -0.49
C ARG A 205 16.50 14.52 -0.61
N TYR A 206 15.96 13.49 -1.24
CA TYR A 206 16.62 12.19 -1.39
C TYR A 206 16.77 11.86 -2.87
N PRO A 207 17.88 11.23 -3.29
CA PRO A 207 18.07 10.80 -4.67
C PRO A 207 17.04 9.77 -5.15
N TYR A 208 16.57 9.91 -6.38
CA TYR A 208 15.77 8.93 -7.14
C TYR A 208 15.96 9.16 -8.66
N GLY A 209 15.63 8.17 -9.48
CA GLY A 209 15.91 8.17 -10.92
C GLY A 209 15.24 9.32 -11.70
N GLU A 210 14.02 9.71 -11.31
CA GLU A 210 13.22 10.71 -12.04
C GLU A 210 13.37 12.17 -11.53
N MET A 211 14.41 12.46 -10.73
CA MET A 211 14.57 13.76 -10.06
C MET A 211 14.50 14.97 -11.01
N ASP A 212 15.25 14.95 -12.11
CA ASP A 212 15.31 16.08 -13.04
C ASP A 212 13.97 16.29 -13.75
N ARG A 213 13.31 15.20 -14.15
CA ARG A 213 11.98 15.22 -14.74
C ARG A 213 10.96 15.82 -13.78
N PHE A 214 10.95 15.36 -12.53
CA PHE A 214 10.01 15.84 -11.51
C PHE A 214 10.25 17.32 -11.17
N ALA A 215 11.51 17.74 -11.08
CA ALA A 215 11.83 19.15 -10.90
C ALA A 215 11.35 20.02 -12.08
N ALA A 216 11.45 19.53 -13.32
CA ALA A 216 10.94 20.22 -14.49
C ALA A 216 9.41 20.33 -14.49
N LEU A 217 8.70 19.22 -14.25
CA LEU A 217 7.23 19.22 -14.16
C LEU A 217 6.71 20.16 -13.07
N TYR A 218 7.37 20.16 -11.91
CA TYR A 218 7.06 21.04 -10.80
C TYR A 218 7.24 22.53 -11.16
N ARG A 219 8.36 22.90 -11.80
CA ARG A 219 8.61 24.29 -12.23
C ARG A 219 7.56 24.74 -13.24
N GLU A 220 7.19 23.86 -14.18
CA GLU A 220 6.20 24.16 -15.21
C GLU A 220 4.80 24.35 -14.63
N ALA A 221 4.36 23.46 -13.74
CA ALA A 221 3.05 23.61 -13.10
C ALA A 221 2.95 24.90 -12.28
N ARG A 222 4.06 25.31 -11.65
CA ARG A 222 4.14 26.57 -10.91
C ARG A 222 4.16 27.79 -11.81
N SER A 223 4.88 27.78 -12.94
CA SER A 223 4.90 28.90 -13.89
C SER A 223 3.54 29.11 -14.56
N GLN A 224 2.79 28.02 -14.76
CA GLN A 224 1.43 28.06 -15.31
C GLN A 224 0.33 28.30 -14.27
N GLY A 225 0.66 28.41 -12.97
CA GLY A 225 -0.33 28.64 -11.92
C GLY A 225 -1.37 27.52 -11.78
N ARG A 226 -0.98 26.25 -11.97
CA ARG A 226 -1.90 25.09 -11.87
C ARG A 226 -2.08 24.63 -10.41
N GLY A 227 -3.26 24.11 -10.08
CA GLY A 227 -3.52 23.42 -8.82
C GLY A 227 -3.22 24.28 -7.59
N LEU A 228 -2.22 23.88 -6.80
CA LEU A 228 -1.82 24.60 -5.57
C LEU A 228 -1.33 26.03 -5.83
N TRP A 229 -1.06 26.38 -7.09
CA TRP A 229 -0.53 27.68 -7.53
C TRP A 229 -1.57 28.58 -8.20
N GLU A 230 -2.82 28.14 -8.27
CA GLU A 230 -3.91 28.96 -8.80
C GLU A 230 -4.11 30.21 -7.94
N ASP A 231 -4.23 31.36 -8.59
CA ASP A 231 -4.50 32.63 -7.93
C ASP A 231 -5.98 32.66 -7.48
N THR A 232 -6.23 32.39 -6.20
CA THR A 232 -7.57 32.35 -5.62
C THR A 232 -8.23 33.73 -5.49
N SER A 233 -7.61 34.80 -5.99
CA SER A 233 -8.20 36.14 -6.05
C SER A 233 -9.41 36.26 -7.01
N GLN A 234 -9.71 35.22 -7.79
CA GLN A 234 -10.80 35.19 -8.79
C GLN A 234 -11.78 34.02 -8.61
N GLY A 235 -12.01 33.55 -7.38
CA GLY A 235 -12.96 32.45 -7.17
C GLY A 235 -13.24 32.11 -5.72
N GLU A 236 -13.99 32.97 -5.03
CA GLU A 236 -14.80 32.55 -3.88
C GLU A 236 -15.90 31.58 -4.38
N ALA A 237 -15.52 30.35 -4.66
CA ALA A 237 -16.42 29.21 -4.55
C ALA A 237 -16.04 28.49 -3.26
N THR A 238 -16.63 28.96 -2.16
CA THR A 238 -16.71 28.22 -0.91
C THR A 238 -17.08 26.77 -1.22
N PRO A 239 -16.26 25.76 -0.87
CA PRO A 239 -16.70 24.38 -0.94
C PRO A 239 -17.86 24.27 0.04
N THR A 240 -19.08 24.04 -0.46
CA THR A 240 -20.21 23.57 0.34
C THR A 240 -19.81 22.23 0.93
N GLY A 241 -19.25 22.31 2.14
CA GLY A 241 -18.78 21.19 2.92
C GLY A 241 -19.96 20.46 3.52
N ASP A 242 -20.46 19.45 2.81
CA ASP A 242 -21.33 18.44 3.39
C ASP A 242 -20.46 17.35 4.03
N THR A 243 -19.89 17.65 5.21
CA THR A 243 -19.88 16.73 6.36
C THR A 243 -19.38 17.47 7.61
N LEU A 244 -20.36 17.92 8.42
CA LEU A 244 -20.27 18.14 9.87
C LEU A 244 -19.04 18.91 10.37
N ALA A 245 -18.93 20.18 9.97
CA ALA A 245 -18.22 21.16 10.77
C ALA A 245 -19.12 21.53 11.97
N ASP A 246 -18.65 21.21 13.18
CA ASP A 246 -19.32 21.56 14.43
C ASP A 246 -19.68 23.06 14.48
N GLU A 247 -20.91 23.36 14.94
CA GLU A 247 -21.72 24.57 14.68
C GLU A 247 -21.18 25.95 15.13
N ASP A 248 -19.93 26.10 15.58
CA ASP A 248 -19.44 27.42 16.02
C ASP A 248 -18.06 27.81 15.47
N GLY A 249 -17.27 26.87 14.93
CA GLY A 249 -15.96 27.20 14.34
C GLY A 249 -14.99 27.99 15.27
N THR A 250 -15.30 28.09 16.57
CA THR A 250 -14.59 28.98 17.49
C THR A 250 -13.17 28.50 17.73
N MET A 251 -12.19 29.35 17.37
CA MET A 251 -10.76 29.07 17.53
C MET A 251 -10.20 29.69 18.82
N VAL A 252 -9.48 28.88 19.58
CA VAL A 252 -8.71 29.30 20.77
C VAL A 252 -7.22 29.02 20.56
N TYR A 253 -6.38 29.36 21.54
CA TYR A 253 -4.92 29.26 21.41
C TYR A 253 -4.28 28.63 22.64
N VAL A 254 -3.32 27.73 22.46
CA VAL A 254 -2.50 27.16 23.53
C VAL A 254 -1.05 27.63 23.41
N THR A 255 -0.28 27.54 24.49
CA THR A 255 1.18 27.70 24.44
C THR A 255 1.83 26.33 24.31
N ARG A 256 3.02 26.26 23.71
CA ARG A 256 3.76 25.02 23.44
C ARG A 256 3.97 24.09 24.65
N THR A 257 4.01 24.64 25.87
CA THR A 257 4.22 23.88 27.11
C THR A 257 3.12 24.10 28.15
N GLY A 258 2.08 24.86 27.82
CA GLY A 258 1.03 25.22 28.77
C GLY A 258 -0.12 24.21 28.77
N HIS A 259 -0.75 24.05 29.93
CA HIS A 259 -1.93 23.19 30.11
C HIS A 259 -3.25 23.99 30.02
N ARG A 260 -3.19 25.17 29.42
CA ARG A 260 -4.34 26.08 29.28
C ARG A 260 -4.51 26.56 27.86
N TYR A 261 -5.76 26.77 27.47
CA TYR A 261 -6.10 27.48 26.24
C TYR A 261 -6.55 28.91 26.54
N HIS A 262 -6.46 29.78 25.55
CA HIS A 262 -6.45 31.22 25.68
C HIS A 262 -7.19 31.89 24.50
N ARG A 263 -7.68 33.12 24.69
CA ARG A 263 -8.03 34.02 23.57
C ARG A 263 -6.78 34.51 22.85
N ALA A 264 -6.92 34.85 21.57
CA ALA A 264 -5.90 35.45 20.71
C ALA A 264 -5.04 36.54 21.38
N THR A 265 -5.66 37.37 22.22
CA THR A 265 -5.07 38.57 22.83
C THR A 265 -4.42 38.31 24.20
N CYS A 266 -4.36 37.06 24.65
CA CYS A 266 -3.87 36.75 26.00
C CYS A 266 -2.37 37.00 26.15
N ARG A 267 -1.97 37.68 27.24
CA ARG A 267 -0.56 37.98 27.57
C ARG A 267 0.36 36.75 27.66
N PHE A 268 -0.18 35.55 27.90
CA PHE A 268 0.61 34.32 27.98
C PHE A 268 1.01 33.76 26.61
N LEU A 269 0.40 34.26 25.53
CA LEU A 269 0.72 33.84 24.16
C LEU A 269 1.90 34.61 23.55
N ARG A 270 2.59 35.46 24.32
CA ARG A 270 3.71 36.32 23.84
C ARG A 270 4.86 35.51 23.25
N THR A 271 5.15 34.35 23.82
CA THR A 271 6.31 33.51 23.43
C THR A 271 5.91 32.35 22.54
N SER A 272 4.66 31.89 22.61
CA SER A 272 4.15 30.77 21.83
C SER A 272 2.64 30.87 21.71
N ARG A 273 2.14 30.70 20.48
CA ARG A 273 0.73 30.79 20.15
C ARG A 273 0.36 29.73 19.12
N GLN A 274 -0.33 28.68 19.55
CA GLN A 274 -0.77 27.58 18.70
C GLN A 274 -2.31 27.60 18.63
N PRO A 275 -2.91 27.85 17.46
CA PRO A 275 -4.36 27.81 17.30
C PRO A 275 -4.89 26.38 17.48
N LEU A 276 -6.04 26.24 18.13
CA LEU A 276 -6.71 24.97 18.40
C LEU A 276 -8.23 25.21 18.39
N PRO A 277 -9.04 24.37 17.71
CA PRO A 277 -10.50 24.45 17.80
C PRO A 277 -10.95 24.29 19.25
N LEU A 278 -11.98 25.03 19.67
CA LEU A 278 -12.49 25.00 21.04
C LEU A 278 -12.85 23.58 21.49
N SER A 279 -13.53 22.80 20.63
CA SER A 279 -13.92 21.42 20.92
C SER A 279 -12.73 20.48 21.19
N GLU A 280 -11.59 20.70 20.52
CA GLU A 280 -10.35 19.96 20.78
C GLU A 280 -9.61 20.48 22.02
N ALA A 281 -9.67 21.79 22.28
CA ALA A 281 -9.04 22.42 23.43
C ALA A 281 -9.65 21.93 24.74
N GLU A 282 -10.98 21.82 24.80
CA GLU A 282 -11.70 21.40 26.01
C GLU A 282 -11.46 19.94 26.39
N LYS A 283 -11.11 19.08 25.44
CA LYS A 283 -10.74 17.68 25.72
C LYS A 283 -9.41 17.55 26.47
N LYS A 284 -8.47 18.48 26.27
CA LYS A 284 -7.04 18.32 26.63
C LYS A 284 -6.48 19.42 27.53
N TYR A 285 -7.13 20.58 27.57
CA TYR A 285 -6.62 21.79 28.23
C TYR A 285 -7.71 22.43 29.10
N THR A 286 -7.29 23.23 30.08
CA THR A 286 -8.21 24.00 30.92
C THR A 286 -8.31 25.46 30.46
N PRO A 287 -9.45 26.15 30.61
CA PRO A 287 -9.55 27.55 30.19
C PRO A 287 -8.62 28.44 31.01
N CYS A 288 -8.02 29.44 30.35
CA CYS A 288 -7.20 30.43 31.02
C CYS A 288 -8.06 31.38 31.86
N ARG A 289 -7.80 31.39 33.17
CA ARG A 289 -8.47 32.28 34.15
C ARG A 289 -8.14 33.78 33.99
N VAL A 290 -7.19 34.13 33.13
CA VAL A 290 -6.83 35.55 32.90
C VAL A 290 -7.58 36.13 31.71
N CYS A 291 -7.63 35.42 30.59
CA CYS A 291 -8.31 35.91 29.40
C CYS A 291 -9.74 35.38 29.21
N HIS A 292 -10.21 34.50 30.10
CA HIS A 292 -11.56 33.91 30.08
C HIS A 292 -11.98 33.53 28.65
N PRO A 293 -11.27 32.57 28.02
CA PRO A 293 -11.58 32.14 26.66
C PRO A 293 -12.99 31.53 26.61
N PRO A 294 -13.61 31.48 25.42
CA PRO A 294 -14.88 30.80 25.23
C PRO A 294 -14.86 29.38 25.81
N VAL A 295 -16.00 28.95 26.35
CA VAL A 295 -16.26 27.58 26.78
C VAL A 295 -17.56 27.16 26.12
N THR A 296 -17.69 25.91 25.70
CA THR A 296 -18.97 25.38 25.24
C THR A 296 -19.95 25.41 26.43
N ALA A 297 -21.15 25.94 26.20
CA ALA A 297 -22.20 25.89 27.21
C ALA A 297 -22.53 24.42 27.47
N ARG A 298 -22.38 23.97 28.71
CA ARG A 298 -22.79 22.63 29.15
C ARG A 298 -24.27 22.58 29.46
#